data_AF-A0A2D9XK12-F1
#
_entry.id   AF-A0A2D9XK12-F1
#
_cell.length_a   1.000
_cell.length_b   1.000
_cell.length_c   1.000
_cell.angle_alpha   90.00
_cell.angle_beta   90.00
_cell.angle_gamma   90.00
#
_symmetry.space_group_name_H-M   'P 1'
#
loop_
_entity.id
_entity.type
_entity.pdbx_description
1 polymer ?
#
loop_
_entity_poly.entity_id
_entity_poly.type
_entity_poly.pdbx_seq_one_letter_code
_entity_poly.pdbx_strand_id
1 'polypeptide(L)'
;NEKNILNANNFIKTKSFYATGVFSSQVEIDNSSIILDINTLRDFVGLSRYCSALDISIDKHDQKNIKHQLIVALGDKFVVKNRIEQRPFVNKMIRTEKLVVYIIFIFILLISMFSLFGTLVVLLMEKQNDIQVLSSLGFSLQRIQNIFLYVGVIVTMTGVLLGSFVGFLLCFLQYKFGWIKLGSEGGFFIESYPIKINFTDIILIQIIVFFLGFVTSYFVSRQKRFFPI
;
A
#
# COMPACT_ATOMS: atom_id res chain seq x y z
N ASN A 1 -0.38 -62.10 24.80
CA ASN A 1 -0.65 -61.02 25.78
C ASN A 1 -0.81 -59.68 25.05
N GLU A 2 -1.97 -59.48 24.42
CA GLU A 2 -2.29 -58.33 23.54
C GLU A 2 -3.04 -57.18 24.24
N LYS A 3 -3.07 -57.12 25.58
CA LYS A 3 -3.92 -56.15 26.31
C LYS A 3 -3.26 -54.82 26.70
N ASN A 4 -2.04 -54.53 26.26
CA ASN A 4 -1.30 -53.31 26.67
C ASN A 4 -1.17 -52.22 25.59
N ILE A 5 -1.84 -52.38 24.44
CA ILE A 5 -1.65 -51.53 23.26
C ILE A 5 -2.68 -50.38 23.17
N LEU A 6 -3.66 -50.32 24.09
CA LEU A 6 -4.79 -49.38 24.03
C LEU A 6 -4.97 -48.51 25.29
N ASN A 7 -3.89 -48.27 26.05
CA ASN A 7 -3.97 -47.36 27.19
C ASN A 7 -3.63 -45.93 26.74
N ALA A 8 -4.64 -45.20 26.25
CA ALA A 8 -4.52 -43.81 25.76
C ALA A 8 -3.95 -42.84 26.82
N ASN A 9 -4.04 -43.20 28.10
CA ASN A 9 -3.54 -42.40 29.22
C ASN A 9 -2.01 -42.34 29.33
N ASN A 10 -1.27 -43.27 28.73
CA ASN A 10 0.21 -43.23 28.77
C ASN A 10 0.83 -42.22 27.78
N PHE A 11 0.02 -41.62 26.90
CA PHE A 11 0.49 -40.62 25.93
C PHE A 11 0.33 -39.17 26.41
N ILE A 12 -0.42 -38.96 27.51
CA ILE A 12 -0.69 -37.63 28.04
C ILE A 12 0.31 -37.34 29.17
N LYS A 13 1.32 -36.52 28.88
CA LYS A 13 2.21 -35.98 29.91
C LYS A 13 1.50 -34.82 30.60
N THR A 14 1.38 -34.91 31.92
CA THR A 14 0.75 -33.86 32.75
C THR A 14 1.78 -33.35 33.76
N LYS A 15 1.95 -32.03 33.84
CA LYS A 15 2.82 -31.37 34.83
C LYS A 15 2.15 -30.07 35.27
N SER A 16 2.10 -29.83 36.57
CA SER A 16 1.49 -28.62 37.14
C SER A 16 2.49 -27.47 37.11
N PHE A 17 2.03 -26.29 36.69
CA PHE A 17 2.80 -25.05 36.67
C PHE A 17 2.05 -23.96 37.43
N TYR A 18 2.77 -23.08 38.13
CA TYR A 18 2.19 -21.90 38.76
C TYR A 18 2.20 -20.73 37.76
N ALA A 19 1.05 -20.07 37.61
CA ALA A 19 0.94 -18.88 36.76
C ALA A 19 1.60 -17.68 37.48
N THR A 20 2.65 -17.13 36.87
CA THR A 20 3.41 -15.98 37.41
C THR A 20 2.97 -14.64 36.82
N GLY A 21 2.30 -14.65 35.66
CA GLY A 21 1.82 -13.44 34.99
C GLY A 21 0.91 -13.77 33.82
N VAL A 22 0.15 -12.77 33.37
CA VAL A 22 -0.71 -12.84 32.19
C VAL A 22 -0.20 -11.80 31.20
N PHE A 23 -0.07 -12.21 29.93
CA PHE A 23 0.22 -11.29 28.84
C PHE A 23 -1.02 -11.17 27.95
N SER A 24 -1.19 -10.01 27.32
CA SER A 24 -2.16 -9.85 26.24
C SER A 24 -1.49 -9.16 25.07
N SER A 25 -1.62 -9.76 23.89
CA SER A 25 -1.05 -9.22 22.64
C SER A 25 -2.04 -9.29 21.48
N GLN A 26 -2.63 -10.45 21.21
CA GLN A 26 -3.58 -10.63 20.11
C GLN A 26 -4.44 -11.84 20.45
N VAL A 27 -5.75 -11.75 20.25
CA VAL A 27 -6.73 -12.77 20.68
C VAL A 27 -6.35 -14.20 20.23
N GLU A 28 -5.84 -14.38 19.01
CA GLU A 28 -5.37 -15.70 18.53
C GLU A 28 -4.19 -16.26 19.33
N ILE A 29 -3.24 -15.41 19.70
CA ILE A 29 -2.03 -15.81 20.44
C ILE A 29 -2.40 -16.05 21.90
N ASP A 30 -3.17 -15.13 22.49
CA ASP A 30 -3.56 -15.16 23.89
C ASP A 30 -4.37 -16.42 24.23
N ASN A 31 -5.24 -16.88 23.31
CA ASN A 31 -6.08 -18.06 23.53
C ASN A 31 -5.36 -19.41 23.30
N SER A 32 -4.16 -19.42 22.70
CA SER A 32 -3.49 -20.65 22.27
C SER A 32 -2.05 -20.82 22.76
N SER A 33 -1.51 -19.82 23.47
CA SER A 33 -0.08 -19.78 23.81
C SER A 33 0.17 -19.73 25.31
N ILE A 34 1.07 -20.58 25.78
CA ILE A 34 1.61 -20.57 27.15
C ILE A 34 3.12 -20.36 27.03
N ILE A 35 3.66 -19.42 27.80
CA ILE A 35 5.10 -19.13 27.83
C ILE A 35 5.71 -19.81 29.04
N LEU A 36 6.75 -20.62 28.82
CA LEU A 36 7.47 -21.37 29.84
C LEU A 36 8.98 -21.18 29.64
N ASP A 37 9.75 -21.38 30.71
CA ASP A 37 11.20 -21.48 30.60
C ASP A 37 11.59 -22.67 29.69
N ILE A 38 12.57 -22.45 28.82
CA ILE A 38 12.96 -23.43 27.81
C ILE A 38 13.50 -24.73 28.42
N ASN A 39 14.19 -24.67 29.57
CA ASN A 39 14.70 -25.89 30.21
C ASN A 39 13.54 -26.71 30.78
N THR A 40 12.57 -26.04 31.40
CA THR A 40 11.36 -26.68 31.92
C THR A 40 10.53 -27.33 30.81
N LEU A 41 10.42 -26.67 29.65
CA LEU A 41 9.74 -27.20 28.48
C LEU A 41 10.47 -28.41 27.89
N ARG A 42 11.81 -28.36 27.81
CA ARG A 42 12.65 -29.48 27.34
C ARG A 42 12.47 -30.73 28.20
N ASP A 43 12.49 -30.58 29.52
CA ASP A 43 12.26 -31.68 30.47
C ASP A 43 10.85 -32.27 30.31
N PHE A 44 9.86 -31.42 30.10
CA PHE A 44 8.47 -31.84 29.92
C PHE A 44 8.27 -32.61 28.60
N VAL A 45 8.74 -32.07 27.48
CA VAL A 45 8.59 -32.71 26.16
C VAL A 45 9.52 -33.92 26.02
N GLY A 46 10.64 -33.95 26.73
CA GLY A 46 11.67 -35.00 26.64
C GLY A 46 12.71 -34.73 25.55
N LEU A 47 12.91 -33.46 25.20
CA LEU A 47 13.88 -33.01 24.19
C LEU A 47 15.06 -32.35 24.90
N SER A 48 16.12 -33.10 25.14
CA SER A 48 17.25 -32.61 25.96
C SER A 48 18.10 -31.52 25.30
N ARG A 49 18.19 -31.50 23.95
CA ARG A 49 19.14 -30.61 23.24
C ARG A 49 18.63 -29.95 21.96
N TYR A 50 17.41 -30.26 21.52
CA TYR A 50 16.86 -29.74 20.26
C TYR A 50 15.94 -28.55 20.50
N CYS A 51 16.01 -27.54 19.62
CA CYS A 51 15.09 -26.40 19.57
C CYS A 51 14.37 -26.41 18.23
N SER A 52 13.06 -26.17 18.22
CA SER A 52 12.25 -26.18 16.99
C SER A 52 12.50 -24.95 16.12
N ALA A 53 12.69 -23.79 16.76
CA ALA A 53 12.97 -22.51 16.10
C ALA A 53 13.87 -21.65 16.99
N LEU A 54 14.64 -20.77 16.35
CA LEU A 54 15.43 -19.74 17.02
C LEU A 54 15.01 -18.39 16.44
N ASP A 55 14.43 -17.55 17.28
CA ASP A 55 14.09 -16.18 16.91
C ASP A 55 15.25 -15.26 17.26
N ILE A 56 15.70 -14.49 16.27
CA ILE A 56 16.77 -13.50 16.43
C ILE A 56 16.15 -12.12 16.24
N SER A 57 16.21 -11.29 17.28
CA SER A 57 15.80 -9.90 17.20
C SER A 57 16.96 -9.07 16.66
N ILE A 58 16.69 -8.28 15.61
CA ILE A 58 17.68 -7.49 14.89
C ILE A 58 17.14 -6.06 14.78
N ASP A 59 18.03 -5.07 14.84
CA ASP A 59 17.64 -3.68 14.64
C ASP A 59 17.26 -3.40 13.16
N LYS A 60 16.32 -2.48 12.93
CA LYS A 60 15.53 -2.38 11.67
C LYS A 60 16.34 -2.14 10.40
N HIS A 61 17.57 -1.63 10.50
CA HIS A 61 18.31 -1.11 9.34
C HIS A 61 18.95 -2.18 8.44
N ASP A 62 19.22 -3.40 8.93
CA ASP A 62 20.03 -4.39 8.20
C ASP A 62 19.37 -5.76 7.96
N GLN A 63 18.05 -5.87 8.17
CA GLN A 63 17.33 -7.15 8.13
C GLN A 63 17.57 -7.98 6.86
N LYS A 64 17.68 -7.35 5.67
CA LYS A 64 17.91 -8.06 4.41
C LYS A 64 19.34 -8.62 4.30
N ASN A 65 20.33 -7.80 4.65
CA ASN A 65 21.74 -8.19 4.59
C ASN A 65 22.05 -9.29 5.61
N ILE A 66 21.54 -9.14 6.84
CA ILE A 66 21.74 -10.12 7.90
C ILE A 66 21.03 -11.44 7.57
N LYS A 67 19.83 -11.40 6.99
CA LYS A 67 19.16 -12.61 6.50
C LYS A 67 20.03 -13.34 5.48
N HIS A 68 20.60 -12.63 4.51
CA HIS A 68 21.46 -13.26 3.50
C HIS A 68 22.72 -13.86 4.13
N GLN A 69 23.38 -13.15 5.05
CA GLN A 69 24.53 -13.66 5.78
C GLN A 69 24.19 -14.91 6.61
N LEU A 70 23.03 -14.92 7.27
CA LEU A 70 22.55 -16.09 8.02
C LEU A 70 22.29 -17.28 7.11
N ILE A 71 21.65 -17.08 5.95
CA ILE A 71 21.43 -18.16 4.97
C ILE A 71 22.76 -18.77 4.52
N VAL A 72 23.75 -17.93 4.22
CA VAL A 72 25.08 -18.39 3.80
C VAL A 72 25.81 -19.13 4.94
N ALA A 73 25.70 -18.65 6.18
CA ALA A 73 26.37 -19.25 7.34
C ALA A 73 25.72 -20.56 7.82
N LEU A 74 24.38 -20.67 7.75
CA LEU A 74 23.61 -21.83 8.22
C LEU A 74 23.42 -22.92 7.14
N GLY A 75 23.58 -22.56 5.86
CA GLY A 75 23.40 -23.44 4.71
C GLY A 75 21.95 -23.93 4.52
N ASP A 76 21.76 -24.94 3.67
CA ASP A 76 20.43 -25.46 3.28
C ASP A 76 19.70 -26.28 4.36
N LYS A 77 20.33 -26.51 5.51
CA LYS A 77 19.72 -27.30 6.60
C LYS A 77 18.67 -26.51 7.39
N PHE A 78 18.69 -25.19 7.31
CA PHE A 78 17.81 -24.30 8.08
C PHE A 78 17.03 -23.37 7.16
N VAL A 79 15.73 -23.22 7.42
CA VAL A 79 14.88 -22.28 6.67
C VAL A 79 14.82 -20.96 7.42
N VAL A 80 15.57 -19.97 6.95
CA VAL A 80 15.57 -18.62 7.54
C VAL A 80 14.39 -17.81 7.00
N LYS A 81 13.35 -17.60 7.83
CA LYS A 81 12.16 -16.80 7.49
C LYS A 81 12.13 -15.49 8.27
N ASN A 82 11.80 -14.41 7.57
CA ASN A 82 11.48 -13.13 8.20
C ASN A 82 10.06 -13.12 8.79
N ARG A 83 9.77 -12.23 9.74
CA ARG A 83 8.44 -12.07 10.35
C ARG A 83 7.28 -11.99 9.34
N ILE A 84 7.49 -11.30 8.22
CA ILE A 84 6.50 -11.17 7.15
C ILE A 84 6.28 -12.51 6.41
N GLU A 85 7.33 -13.30 6.23
CA GLU A 85 7.31 -14.58 5.52
C GLU A 85 6.76 -15.72 6.39
N GLN A 86 6.84 -15.58 7.72
CA GLN A 86 6.18 -16.49 8.66
C GLN A 86 4.65 -16.41 8.59
N ARG A 87 4.08 -15.30 8.07
CA ARG A 87 2.64 -15.10 7.88
C ARG A 87 2.29 -14.94 6.38
N PRO A 88 2.47 -16.00 5.56
CA PRO A 88 2.34 -15.90 4.11
C PRO A 88 0.91 -15.55 3.65
N PHE A 89 -0.12 -16.01 4.37
CA PHE A 89 -1.52 -15.70 4.07
C PHE A 89 -1.80 -14.19 4.22
N VAL A 90 -1.48 -13.61 5.38
CA VAL A 90 -1.68 -12.18 5.66
C VAL A 90 -0.88 -11.32 4.68
N ASN A 91 0.38 -11.68 4.42
CA ASN A 91 1.21 -10.95 3.46
C ASN A 91 0.64 -11.01 2.03
N LYS A 92 0.18 -12.19 1.59
CA LYS A 92 -0.45 -12.37 0.27
C LYS A 92 -1.77 -11.60 0.16
N MET A 93 -2.56 -11.56 1.23
CA MET A 93 -3.79 -10.78 1.30
C MET A 93 -3.51 -9.29 1.13
N ILE A 94 -2.61 -8.71 1.95
CA ILE A 94 -2.23 -7.29 1.86
C ILE A 94 -1.68 -6.94 0.46
N ARG A 95 -0.86 -7.82 -0.12
CA ARG A 95 -0.29 -7.59 -1.45
C ARG A 95 -1.37 -7.62 -2.55
N THR A 96 -2.32 -8.55 -2.45
CA THR A 96 -3.45 -8.65 -3.39
C THR A 96 -4.36 -7.44 -3.29
N GLU A 97 -4.69 -6.99 -2.07
CA GLU A 97 -5.51 -5.80 -1.85
C GLU A 97 -4.87 -4.55 -2.47
N LYS A 98 -3.57 -4.34 -2.24
CA LYS A 98 -2.82 -3.24 -2.87
C LYS A 98 -2.85 -3.29 -4.40
N LEU A 99 -2.78 -4.48 -4.99
CA LEU A 99 -2.85 -4.66 -6.44
C LEU A 99 -4.22 -4.24 -6.97
N VAL A 100 -5.31 -4.65 -6.31
CA VAL A 100 -6.68 -4.27 -6.70
C VAL A 100 -6.87 -2.75 -6.64
N VAL A 101 -6.43 -2.11 -5.56
CA VAL A 101 -6.48 -0.64 -5.42
C VAL A 101 -5.69 0.05 -6.53
N TYR A 102 -4.50 -0.47 -6.87
CA TYR A 102 -3.68 0.07 -7.94
C TYR A 102 -4.35 -0.05 -9.33
N ILE A 103 -5.02 -1.17 -9.61
CA ILE A 103 -5.80 -1.35 -10.85
C ILE A 103 -6.91 -0.31 -10.94
N ILE A 104 -7.72 -0.16 -9.88
CA ILE A 104 -8.81 0.82 -9.85
C ILE A 104 -8.27 2.24 -10.05
N PHE A 105 -7.14 2.57 -9.42
CA PHE A 105 -6.49 3.87 -9.57
C PHE A 105 -6.10 4.16 -11.03
N ILE A 106 -5.53 3.18 -11.74
CA ILE A 106 -5.21 3.32 -13.17
C ILE A 106 -6.47 3.58 -14.00
N PHE A 107 -7.58 2.86 -13.74
CA PHE A 107 -8.84 3.10 -14.45
C PHE A 107 -9.39 4.51 -14.23
N ILE A 108 -9.33 5.00 -12.99
CA ILE A 108 -9.76 6.37 -12.67
C ILE A 108 -8.89 7.40 -13.40
N LEU A 109 -7.57 7.20 -13.43
CA LEU A 109 -6.66 8.05 -14.19
C LEU A 109 -7.00 8.06 -15.68
N LEU A 110 -7.24 6.88 -16.27
CA LEU A 110 -7.58 6.75 -17.68
C LEU A 110 -8.87 7.51 -18.02
N ILE A 111 -9.93 7.34 -17.23
CA ILE A 111 -11.19 8.08 -17.41
C ILE A 111 -10.95 9.59 -17.29
N SER A 112 -10.18 10.01 -16.28
CA SER A 112 -9.87 11.42 -16.05
C SER A 112 -9.11 12.06 -17.23
N MET A 113 -8.19 11.32 -17.85
CA MET A 113 -7.45 11.81 -19.02
C MET A 113 -8.35 12.01 -20.24
N PHE A 114 -9.28 11.10 -20.49
CA PHE A 114 -10.26 11.27 -21.58
C PHE A 114 -11.20 12.44 -21.32
N SER A 115 -11.65 12.62 -20.07
CA SER A 115 -12.47 13.77 -19.69
C SER A 115 -11.72 15.08 -19.92
N LEU A 116 -10.46 15.16 -19.51
CA LEU A 116 -9.62 16.34 -19.73
C LEU A 116 -9.44 16.63 -21.23
N PHE A 117 -9.11 15.62 -22.02
CA PHE A 117 -8.98 15.74 -23.48
C PHE A 117 -10.28 16.28 -24.09
N GLY A 118 -11.42 15.70 -23.73
CA GLY A 118 -12.73 16.13 -24.21
C GLY A 118 -13.03 17.59 -23.89
N THR A 119 -12.79 18.01 -22.65
CA THR A 119 -12.98 19.41 -22.24
C THR A 119 -12.10 20.36 -23.03
N LEU A 120 -10.82 20.03 -23.26
CA LEU A 120 -9.92 20.89 -24.05
C LEU A 120 -10.33 20.97 -25.53
N VAL A 121 -10.80 19.86 -26.12
CA VAL A 121 -11.29 19.87 -27.50
C VAL A 121 -12.55 20.72 -27.65
N VAL A 122 -13.52 20.57 -26.75
CA VAL A 122 -14.73 21.41 -26.77
C VAL A 122 -14.38 22.89 -26.61
N LEU A 123 -13.48 23.22 -25.68
CA LEU A 123 -13.00 24.59 -25.47
C LEU A 123 -12.36 25.17 -26.75
N LEU A 124 -11.58 24.38 -27.49
CA LEU A 124 -11.00 24.81 -28.77
C LEU A 124 -12.07 25.09 -29.82
N MET A 125 -13.08 24.22 -29.93
CA MET A 125 -14.18 24.39 -30.88
C MET A 125 -15.01 25.64 -30.59
N GLU A 126 -15.34 25.88 -29.31
CA GLU A 126 -16.06 27.09 -28.91
C GLU A 126 -15.26 28.37 -29.20
N LYS A 127 -13.93 28.29 -29.14
CA LYS A 127 -13.01 29.42 -29.37
C LYS A 127 -12.51 29.55 -30.81
N GLN A 128 -13.10 28.83 -31.75
CA GLN A 128 -12.71 28.85 -33.15
C GLN A 128 -12.89 30.23 -33.81
N ASN A 129 -13.95 30.96 -33.48
CA ASN A 129 -14.17 32.31 -34.01
C ASN A 129 -13.10 33.29 -33.51
N ASP A 130 -12.75 33.23 -32.23
CA ASP A 130 -11.71 34.06 -31.63
C ASP A 130 -10.34 33.78 -32.29
N ILE A 131 -10.06 32.52 -32.62
CA ILE A 131 -8.85 32.10 -33.36
C ILE A 131 -8.79 32.76 -34.74
N GLN A 132 -9.90 32.79 -35.50
CA GLN A 132 -9.94 33.40 -36.83
C GLN A 132 -9.72 34.92 -36.77
N VAL A 133 -10.28 35.58 -35.75
CA VAL A 133 -10.04 37.02 -35.51
C VAL A 133 -8.56 37.28 -35.22
N LEU A 134 -7.94 36.50 -34.32
CA LEU A 134 -6.50 36.63 -34.04
C LEU A 134 -5.63 36.38 -35.28
N SER A 135 -5.98 35.37 -36.09
CA SER A 135 -5.26 35.07 -37.33
C SER A 135 -5.37 36.23 -38.33
N SER A 136 -6.55 36.86 -38.42
CA SER A 136 -6.80 38.02 -39.29
C SER A 136 -6.03 39.28 -38.82
N LEU A 137 -5.73 39.38 -37.52
CA LEU A 137 -4.86 40.40 -36.94
C LEU A 137 -3.36 40.12 -37.14
N GLY A 138 -2.98 39.04 -37.83
CA GLY A 138 -1.60 38.70 -38.14
C GLY A 138 -0.89 37.82 -37.11
N PHE A 139 -1.62 37.19 -36.17
CA PHE A 139 -1.00 36.23 -35.27
C PHE A 139 -0.62 34.94 -36.00
N SER A 140 0.64 34.51 -35.84
CA SER A 140 1.10 33.20 -36.30
C SER A 140 0.38 32.06 -35.57
N LEU A 141 0.05 30.97 -36.28
CA LEU A 141 -0.56 29.76 -35.70
C LEU A 141 0.17 29.25 -34.44
N GLN A 142 1.51 29.32 -34.42
CA GLN A 142 2.32 28.88 -33.28
C GLN A 142 2.02 29.66 -31.99
N ARG A 143 1.76 30.96 -32.09
CA ARG A 143 1.38 31.79 -30.93
C ARG A 143 0.01 31.40 -30.40
N ILE A 144 -0.94 31.14 -31.28
CA ILE A 144 -2.28 30.70 -30.92
C ILE A 144 -2.23 29.32 -30.23
N GLN A 145 -1.46 28.38 -30.78
CA GLN A 145 -1.25 27.06 -30.17
C GLN A 145 -0.65 27.16 -28.75
N ASN A 146 0.33 28.04 -28.55
CA ASN A 146 0.92 28.25 -27.23
C ASN A 146 -0.09 28.79 -26.21
N ILE A 147 -1.02 29.66 -26.59
CA ILE A 147 -2.06 30.15 -25.68
C ILE A 147 -2.90 28.98 -25.16
N PHE A 148 -3.35 28.08 -26.03
CA PHE A 148 -4.13 26.91 -25.61
C PHE A 148 -3.33 25.89 -24.81
N LEU A 149 -2.02 25.78 -25.06
CA LEU A 149 -1.13 25.01 -24.21
C LEU A 149 -1.12 25.59 -22.79
N TYR A 150 -0.95 26.91 -22.64
CA TYR A 150 -0.98 27.55 -21.32
C TYR A 150 -2.32 27.38 -20.61
N VAL A 151 -3.44 27.48 -21.34
CA VAL A 151 -4.76 27.24 -20.75
C VAL A 151 -4.87 25.82 -20.21
N GLY A 152 -4.46 24.80 -20.96
CA GLY A 152 -4.48 23.42 -20.48
C GLY A 152 -3.54 23.19 -19.28
N VAL A 153 -2.36 23.81 -19.28
CA VAL A 153 -1.43 23.76 -18.13
C VAL A 153 -2.02 24.44 -16.89
N ILE A 154 -2.72 25.57 -17.04
CA ILE A 154 -3.37 26.26 -15.91
C ILE A 154 -4.52 25.41 -15.34
N VAL A 155 -5.35 24.82 -16.20
CA VAL A 155 -6.46 23.94 -15.78
C VAL A 155 -5.92 22.71 -15.04
N THR A 156 -4.84 22.09 -15.53
CA THR A 156 -4.21 20.95 -14.86
C THR A 156 -3.56 21.34 -13.54
N MET A 157 -2.83 22.45 -13.49
CA MET A 157 -2.19 22.93 -12.26
C MET A 157 -3.21 23.26 -11.17
N THR A 158 -4.29 23.97 -11.52
CA THR A 158 -5.39 24.27 -10.59
C THR A 158 -6.09 23.01 -10.10
N GLY A 159 -6.33 22.04 -10.99
CA GLY A 159 -6.89 20.74 -10.62
C GLY A 159 -6.00 19.96 -9.65
N VAL A 160 -4.69 19.91 -9.88
CA VAL A 160 -3.73 19.23 -8.97
C VAL A 160 -3.68 19.90 -7.60
N LEU A 161 -3.67 21.23 -7.54
CA LEU A 161 -3.66 21.98 -6.29
C LEU A 161 -4.95 21.75 -5.48
N LEU A 162 -6.11 21.93 -6.11
CA LEU A 162 -7.41 21.73 -5.46
C LEU A 162 -7.62 20.28 -5.05
N GLY A 163 -7.29 19.33 -5.92
CA GLY A 163 -7.40 17.90 -5.62
C GLY A 163 -6.48 17.48 -4.46
N SER A 164 -5.25 17.98 -4.41
CA SER A 164 -4.32 17.71 -3.32
C SER A 164 -4.81 18.30 -1.99
N PHE A 165 -5.36 19.51 -2.02
CA PHE A 165 -5.93 20.14 -0.83
C PHE A 165 -7.11 19.34 -0.27
N VAL A 166 -8.06 18.94 -1.13
CA VAL A 166 -9.22 18.13 -0.74
C VAL A 166 -8.78 16.75 -0.24
N GLY A 167 -7.83 16.10 -0.93
CA GLY A 167 -7.30 14.79 -0.50
C GLY A 167 -6.62 14.85 0.87
N PHE A 168 -5.80 15.87 1.12
CA PHE A 168 -5.15 16.06 2.41
C PHE A 168 -6.19 16.34 3.51
N LEU A 169 -7.18 17.18 3.23
CA LEU A 169 -8.26 17.48 4.17
C LEU A 169 -9.03 16.22 4.56
N LEU A 170 -9.35 15.35 3.60
CA LEU A 170 -10.01 14.07 3.87
C LEU A 170 -9.15 13.14 4.73
N CYS A 171 -7.85 13.02 4.43
CA CYS A 171 -6.93 12.24 5.27
C CYS A 171 -6.84 12.78 6.70
N PHE A 172 -6.80 14.10 6.86
CA PHE A 172 -6.77 14.75 8.18
C PHE A 172 -8.06 14.52 8.96
N LEU A 173 -9.22 14.62 8.31
CA LEU A 173 -10.51 14.33 8.94
C LEU A 173 -10.59 12.87 9.38
N GLN A 174 -10.16 11.91 8.55
CA GLN A 174 -10.14 10.50 8.92
C GLN A 174 -9.15 10.22 10.06
N TYR A 175 -8.00 10.91 10.11
CA TYR A 175 -7.07 10.80 11.24
C TYR A 175 -7.69 11.32 12.55
N LYS A 176 -8.44 12.42 12.50
CA LYS A 176 -9.04 13.05 13.69
C LYS A 176 -10.30 12.33 14.18
N PHE A 177 -11.18 11.92 13.26
CA PHE A 177 -12.50 11.41 13.60
C PHE A 177 -12.65 9.89 13.46
N GLY A 178 -11.74 9.21 12.74
CA GLY A 178 -11.73 7.76 12.64
C GLY A 178 -13.04 7.15 12.11
N TRP A 179 -13.69 7.80 11.14
CA TRP A 179 -15.00 7.38 10.62
C TRP A 179 -14.99 5.94 10.08
N ILE A 180 -13.90 5.57 9.41
CA ILE A 180 -13.68 4.19 8.96
C ILE A 180 -13.00 3.39 10.07
N LYS A 181 -13.78 2.58 10.77
CA LYS A 181 -13.33 1.67 11.83
C LYS A 181 -12.93 0.31 11.26
N LEU A 182 -11.89 -0.30 11.82
CA LEU A 182 -11.73 -1.76 11.67
C LEU A 182 -12.79 -2.40 12.57
N GLY A 183 -13.61 -3.28 12.02
CA GLY A 183 -14.70 -3.92 12.77
C GLY A 183 -14.26 -4.36 14.17
N SER A 184 -15.05 -3.99 15.18
CA SER A 184 -14.78 -4.22 16.60
C SER A 184 -14.68 -5.69 17.02
N GLU A 185 -14.97 -6.61 16.10
CA GLU A 185 -15.07 -8.06 16.38
C GLU A 185 -13.75 -8.82 16.13
N GLY A 186 -12.72 -8.18 15.56
CA GLY A 186 -11.47 -8.85 15.14
C GLY A 186 -10.33 -8.90 16.16
N GLY A 187 -10.51 -8.42 17.40
CA GLY A 187 -9.45 -8.43 18.41
C GLY A 187 -8.29 -7.47 18.12
N PHE A 188 -8.51 -6.43 17.31
CA PHE A 188 -7.53 -5.37 17.07
C PHE A 188 -7.74 -4.23 18.08
N PHE A 189 -6.70 -3.90 18.86
CA PHE A 189 -6.70 -2.79 19.83
C PHE A 189 -6.74 -1.38 19.19
N ILE A 190 -6.84 -1.30 17.86
CA ILE A 190 -6.84 -0.06 17.09
C ILE A 190 -8.24 0.06 16.45
N GLU A 191 -9.07 0.95 16.99
CA GLU A 191 -10.47 1.11 16.57
C GLU A 191 -10.64 1.73 15.17
N SER A 192 -9.59 2.34 14.60
CA SER A 192 -9.67 3.07 13.34
C SER A 192 -8.62 2.60 12.34
N TYR A 193 -8.93 2.64 11.04
CA TYR A 193 -7.96 2.28 10.00
C TYR A 193 -6.76 3.24 10.04
N PRO A 194 -5.55 2.75 10.38
CA PRO A 194 -4.40 3.63 10.57
C PRO A 194 -3.98 4.19 9.21
N ILE A 195 -4.11 5.51 9.04
CA ILE A 195 -3.58 6.20 7.86
C ILE A 195 -2.11 6.53 8.12
N LYS A 196 -1.25 6.07 7.22
CA LYS A 196 0.13 6.54 7.13
C LYS A 196 0.32 7.33 5.84
N ILE A 197 0.51 8.64 5.98
CA ILE A 197 0.79 9.52 4.86
C ILE A 197 2.27 9.43 4.52
N ASN A 198 2.60 8.88 3.35
CA ASN A 198 3.95 8.92 2.80
C ASN A 198 4.07 10.10 1.83
N PHE A 199 4.92 11.07 2.15
CA PHE A 199 5.14 12.24 1.28
C PHE A 199 5.67 11.88 -0.11
N THR A 200 6.50 10.83 -0.20
CA THR A 200 7.04 10.35 -1.48
C THR A 200 5.94 9.94 -2.45
N ASP A 201 4.91 9.24 -1.95
CA ASP A 201 3.80 8.77 -2.79
C ASP A 201 2.95 9.95 -3.30
N ILE A 202 2.72 10.96 -2.45
CA ILE A 202 1.98 12.17 -2.82
C ILE A 202 2.70 12.94 -3.94
N ILE A 203 3.99 13.21 -3.77
CA ILE A 203 4.79 13.97 -4.74
C ILE A 203 4.84 13.21 -6.08
N LEU A 204 5.04 11.89 -6.03
CA LEU A 204 5.09 11.05 -7.22
C LEU A 204 3.77 11.10 -8.00
N ILE A 205 2.62 11.03 -7.31
CA ILE A 205 1.30 11.14 -7.95
C ILE A 205 1.11 12.53 -8.57
N GLN A 206 1.48 13.60 -7.87
CA GLN A 206 1.37 14.97 -8.41
C GLN A 206 2.19 15.15 -9.68
N ILE A 207 3.42 14.62 -9.72
CA ILE A 207 4.28 14.67 -10.91
C ILE A 207 3.64 13.89 -12.07
N ILE A 208 3.12 12.69 -11.80
CA ILE A 208 2.48 11.86 -12.85
C ILE A 208 1.26 12.57 -13.43
N VAL A 209 0.36 13.10 -12.59
CA VAL A 209 -0.85 13.79 -13.05
C VAL A 209 -0.50 15.06 -13.82
N PHE A 210 0.47 15.84 -13.33
CA PHE A 210 0.94 17.03 -14.03
C PHE A 210 1.56 16.68 -15.39
N PHE A 211 2.39 15.63 -15.45
CA PHE A 211 3.01 15.17 -16.69
C PHE A 211 1.95 14.70 -17.70
N LEU A 212 0.99 13.88 -17.26
CA LEU A 212 -0.11 13.40 -18.09
C LEU A 212 -0.97 14.56 -18.62
N GLY A 213 -1.31 15.52 -17.75
CA GLY A 213 -2.05 16.72 -18.14
C GLY A 213 -1.30 17.59 -19.14
N PHE A 214 0.02 17.78 -18.94
CA PHE A 214 0.89 18.49 -19.88
C PHE A 214 0.93 17.79 -21.24
N VAL A 215 1.11 16.47 -21.28
CA VAL A 215 1.13 15.69 -22.53
C VAL A 215 -0.20 15.81 -23.26
N THR A 216 -1.33 15.71 -22.56
CA THR A 216 -2.66 15.88 -23.16
C THR A 216 -2.84 17.28 -23.73
N SER A 217 -2.51 18.32 -22.97
CA SER A 217 -2.62 19.71 -23.42
C SER A 217 -1.71 19.99 -24.63
N TYR A 218 -0.47 19.50 -24.60
CA TYR A 218 0.47 19.60 -25.69
C TYR A 218 -0.04 18.93 -26.97
N PHE A 219 -0.59 17.72 -26.84
CA PHE A 219 -1.12 16.96 -27.96
C PHE A 219 -2.32 17.67 -28.59
N VAL A 220 -3.25 18.15 -27.77
CA VAL A 220 -4.45 18.88 -28.22
C VAL A 220 -4.07 20.20 -28.90
N SER A 221 -3.18 20.98 -28.30
CA SER A 221 -2.71 22.27 -28.86
C SER A 221 -2.05 22.13 -30.23
N ARG A 222 -1.26 21.07 -30.45
CA ARG A 222 -0.57 20.83 -31.73
C ARG A 222 -1.44 20.19 -32.80
N GLN A 223 -2.66 19.78 -32.48
CA GLN A 223 -3.52 19.08 -33.42
C GLN A 223 -4.09 20.05 -34.46
N LYS A 224 -3.39 20.17 -35.60
CA LYS A 224 -3.70 21.10 -36.70
C LYS A 224 -5.11 20.96 -37.28
N ARG A 225 -5.76 19.80 -37.10
CA ARG A 225 -7.11 19.52 -37.59
C ARG A 225 -8.16 20.50 -37.06
N PHE A 226 -7.92 21.11 -35.90
CA PHE A 226 -8.85 22.02 -35.24
C PHE A 226 -8.62 23.50 -35.55
N PHE A 227 -7.58 23.83 -36.34
CA PHE A 227 -7.27 25.19 -36.76
C PHE A 227 -7.47 25.28 -38.28
N PRO A 228 -8.70 25.48 -38.77
CA PRO A 228 -8.91 25.81 -40.18
C PRO A 228 -8.44 27.24 -40.39
N ILE A 229 -7.24 27.36 -40.93
CA ILE A 229 -6.73 28.60 -41.52
C ILE A 229 -6.93 28.48 -43.02
#